data_AF-A0A5S4TDD4-F1
#
_entry.id   AF-A0A5S4TDD4-F1
#
_cell.length_a   1.000
_cell.length_b   1.000
_cell.length_c   1.000
_cell.angle_alpha   90.00
_cell.angle_beta   90.00
_cell.angle_gamma   90.00
#
_symmetry.space_group_name_H-M   'P 1'
#
loop_
_entity.id
_entity.type
_entity.pdbx_description
1 polymer ?
#
loop_
_entity_poly.entity_id
_entity_poly.type
_entity_poly.pdbx_seq_one_letter_code
_entity_poly.pdbx_strand_id
1 'polypeptide(L)'
;YPNIAKTGFVYLVTQDDFRSLGNQLPQLKTGQTAFFKQKGDSQLKELDLLGYHFENVLNLKTVHFPEAANTYNPGVLVVSDEATLNNIQKTFETVTHYGFEPSITAYANLTKEEIANLLDDKGTISDNGQFIGNVETKEDYLMGTYALSGGFLFTGFLLGFSFILGAALIIYYKQYSEGHEDQKSYKILQEVGMSKEQVKKTINSQILLVFFMPITLAVVHFCAALVMLRQMLLLFGVLDSVLIYLVSAATIAIIICLYFIIYKVTSRTYYRIIER
;
A
#
# COMPACT_ATOMS: atom_id res chain seq x y z
N TYR A 1 -4.55 -2.28 28.51
CA TYR A 1 -5.30 -1.10 28.03
C TYR A 1 -4.72 -0.67 26.69
N PRO A 2 -5.54 -0.51 25.65
CA PRO A 2 -5.10 0.04 24.37
C PRO A 2 -4.63 1.48 24.61
N ASN A 3 -3.32 1.68 24.51
CA ASN A 3 -2.70 2.97 24.77
C ASN A 3 -2.81 3.83 23.50
N ILE A 4 -3.46 5.00 23.60
CA ILE A 4 -3.50 5.99 22.51
C ILE A 4 -2.07 6.40 22.09
N ALA A 5 -1.07 6.28 22.96
CA ALA A 5 0.34 6.45 22.57
C ALA A 5 0.84 5.44 21.52
N LYS A 6 0.05 4.43 21.13
CA LYS A 6 0.35 3.52 20.00
C LYS A 6 -0.23 3.99 18.65
N THR A 7 -1.02 5.07 18.62
CA THR A 7 -1.39 5.75 17.37
C THR A 7 -0.31 6.77 17.01
N GLY A 8 0.02 6.92 15.72
CA GLY A 8 1.05 7.88 15.31
C GLY A 8 0.61 9.32 15.53
N PHE A 9 -0.68 9.61 15.36
CA PHE A 9 -1.33 10.85 15.75
C PHE A 9 -2.84 10.64 15.89
N VAL A 10 -3.53 11.60 16.50
CA VAL A 10 -4.97 11.58 16.70
C VAL A 10 -5.57 12.88 16.20
N TYR A 11 -6.54 12.79 15.29
CA TYR A 11 -7.40 13.92 14.96
C TYR A 11 -8.47 14.09 16.03
N LEU A 12 -8.74 15.32 16.41
CA LEU A 12 -9.87 15.66 17.27
C LEU A 12 -10.92 16.35 16.41
N VAL A 13 -12.18 15.93 16.57
CA VAL A 13 -13.31 16.46 15.81
C VAL A 13 -14.54 16.52 16.70
N THR A 14 -15.41 17.51 16.48
CA THR A 14 -16.69 17.59 17.20
C THR A 14 -17.66 16.52 16.69
N GLN A 15 -18.63 16.11 17.51
CA GLN A 15 -19.66 15.16 17.07
C GLN A 15 -20.52 15.71 15.93
N ASP A 16 -20.69 17.03 15.83
CA ASP A 16 -21.50 17.65 14.79
C ASP A 16 -20.77 17.64 13.44
N ASP A 17 -19.49 18.00 13.43
CA ASP A 17 -18.65 17.91 12.23
C ASP A 17 -18.46 16.46 11.80
N PHE A 18 -18.27 15.55 12.75
CA PHE A 18 -18.14 14.13 12.44
C PHE A 18 -19.40 13.59 11.75
N ARG A 19 -20.59 14.01 12.20
CA ARG A 19 -21.87 13.65 11.57
C ARG A 19 -22.10 14.37 10.24
N SER A 20 -21.65 15.60 10.08
CA SER A 20 -21.78 16.34 8.82
C SER A 20 -20.99 15.70 7.67
N LEU A 21 -19.89 15.00 7.99
CA LEU A 21 -19.14 14.12 7.07
C LEU A 21 -19.89 12.81 6.71
N GLY A 22 -21.12 12.63 7.17
CA GLY A 22 -21.96 11.47 6.87
C GLY A 22 -21.68 10.24 7.74
N ASN A 23 -20.97 10.40 8.86
CA ASN A 23 -20.75 9.30 9.80
C ASN A 23 -21.97 9.06 10.70
N GLN A 24 -22.18 7.80 11.09
CA GLN A 24 -23.16 7.44 12.10
C GLN A 24 -22.55 7.51 13.50
N LEU A 25 -23.13 8.35 14.36
CA LEU A 25 -22.68 8.53 15.73
C LEU A 25 -23.86 8.86 16.66
N PRO A 26 -24.05 8.11 17.77
CA PRO A 26 -25.00 8.48 18.82
C PRO A 26 -24.67 9.85 19.42
N GLN A 27 -25.67 10.58 19.93
CA GLN A 27 -25.42 11.85 20.62
C GLN A 27 -24.52 11.63 21.84
N LEU A 28 -23.33 12.24 21.82
CA LEU A 28 -22.39 12.22 22.94
C LEU A 28 -22.77 13.29 23.96
N LYS A 29 -22.74 12.94 25.25
CA LYS A 29 -22.84 13.90 26.35
C LYS A 29 -21.47 14.47 26.70
N THR A 30 -21.43 15.57 27.43
CA THR A 30 -20.18 16.14 27.96
C THR A 30 -19.41 15.08 28.76
N GLY A 31 -18.11 14.94 28.45
CA GLY A 31 -17.24 13.91 29.03
C GLY A 31 -17.32 12.54 28.35
N GLN A 32 -18.17 12.37 27.33
CA GLN A 32 -18.20 11.17 26.51
C GLN A 32 -17.46 11.36 25.19
N THR A 33 -16.87 10.28 24.69
CA THR A 33 -16.15 10.26 23.42
C THR A 33 -16.48 9.02 22.59
N ALA A 34 -16.24 9.11 21.30
CA ALA A 34 -16.13 7.96 20.42
C ALA A 34 -14.75 7.97 19.76
N PHE A 35 -14.15 6.80 19.62
CA PHE A 35 -12.79 6.69 19.12
C PHE A 35 -12.68 5.70 17.97
N PHE A 36 -12.00 6.14 16.91
CA PHE A 36 -11.60 5.33 15.77
C PHE A 36 -10.08 5.11 15.81
N LYS A 37 -9.67 3.91 15.41
CA LYS A 37 -8.26 3.58 15.17
C LYS A 37 -8.13 2.87 13.83
N GLN A 38 -7.20 3.31 13.00
CA GLN A 38 -7.02 2.74 11.66
C GLN A 38 -6.62 1.25 11.67
N LYS A 39 -5.73 0.84 12.59
CA LYS A 39 -5.25 -0.54 12.68
C LYS A 39 -5.77 -1.28 13.92
N GLY A 40 -6.61 -2.28 13.66
CA GLY A 40 -7.17 -3.16 14.68
C GLY A 40 -8.39 -2.56 15.39
N ASP A 41 -8.83 -3.21 16.46
CA ASP A 41 -9.88 -2.70 17.34
C ASP A 41 -9.25 -1.78 18.39
N SER A 42 -9.87 -0.61 18.61
CA SER A 42 -9.41 0.32 19.62
C SER A 42 -9.67 -0.17 21.03
N GLN A 43 -10.76 -0.92 21.30
CA GLN A 43 -11.15 -1.41 22.64
C GLN A 43 -11.02 -0.38 23.77
N LEU A 44 -11.12 0.91 23.45
CA LEU A 44 -10.96 2.01 24.38
C LEU A 44 -12.23 2.07 25.25
N LYS A 45 -12.04 2.21 26.57
CA LYS A 45 -13.13 2.34 27.54
C LYS A 45 -13.14 3.72 28.19
N GLU A 46 -11.96 4.15 28.62
CA GLU A 46 -11.75 5.44 29.27
C GLU A 46 -10.46 6.05 28.71
N LEU A 47 -10.39 7.37 28.72
CA LEU A 47 -9.25 8.14 28.27
C LEU A 47 -9.03 9.35 29.17
N ASP A 48 -7.84 9.45 29.76
CA ASP A 48 -7.36 10.68 30.36
C ASP A 48 -6.47 11.43 29.36
N LEU A 49 -6.91 12.63 28.95
CA LEU A 49 -6.19 13.48 28.01
C LEU A 49 -6.05 14.88 28.59
N LEU A 50 -4.81 15.31 28.86
CA LEU A 50 -4.49 16.67 29.35
C LEU A 50 -5.31 17.09 30.58
N GLY A 51 -5.57 16.15 31.51
CA GLY A 51 -6.35 16.40 32.72
C GLY A 51 -7.87 16.27 32.55
N TYR A 52 -8.36 15.94 31.35
CA TYR A 52 -9.76 15.63 31.10
C TYR A 52 -9.96 14.11 31.07
N HIS A 53 -10.93 13.64 31.85
CA HIS A 53 -11.36 12.25 31.84
C HIS A 53 -12.54 12.06 30.88
N PHE A 54 -12.40 11.13 29.94
CA PHE A 54 -13.41 10.79 28.96
C PHE A 54 -13.86 9.34 29.09
N GLU A 55 -15.18 9.13 29.09
CA GLU A 55 -15.79 7.81 28.90
C GLU A 55 -15.95 7.53 27.40
N ASN A 56 -15.26 6.51 26.88
CA ASN A 56 -15.40 6.11 25.49
C ASN A 56 -16.61 5.19 25.31
N VAL A 57 -17.70 5.75 24.79
CA VAL A 57 -18.98 5.05 24.63
C VAL A 57 -19.05 4.24 23.34
N LEU A 58 -18.18 4.52 22.36
CA LEU A 58 -18.18 3.83 21.08
C LEU A 58 -16.77 3.66 20.51
N ASN A 59 -16.46 2.44 20.08
CA ASN A 59 -15.25 2.13 19.31
C ASN A 59 -15.65 1.98 17.83
N LEU A 60 -15.27 2.97 17.02
CA LEU A 60 -15.61 3.03 15.60
C LEU A 60 -14.70 2.09 14.81
N LYS A 61 -15.31 1.26 13.94
CA LYS A 61 -14.57 0.36 13.04
C LYS A 61 -14.20 1.03 11.71
N THR A 62 -15.01 1.98 11.27
CA THR A 62 -14.87 2.69 10.00
C THR A 62 -15.31 4.13 10.19
N VAL A 63 -14.66 5.06 9.49
CA VAL A 63 -15.01 6.48 9.49
C VAL A 63 -14.88 7.05 8.08
N HIS A 64 -15.77 7.98 7.73
CA HIS A 64 -15.64 8.90 6.62
C HIS A 64 -14.89 10.13 7.14
N PHE A 65 -13.56 10.05 7.07
CA PHE A 65 -12.65 11.10 7.48
C PHE A 65 -11.41 11.04 6.57
N PRO A 66 -11.38 11.80 5.46
CA PRO A 66 -10.36 11.68 4.42
C PRO A 66 -8.92 11.74 4.94
N GLU A 67 -8.67 12.61 5.93
CA GLU A 67 -7.36 12.83 6.54
C GLU A 67 -6.88 11.58 7.31
N ALA A 68 -7.79 10.69 7.73
CA ALA A 68 -7.45 9.42 8.38
C ALA A 68 -6.99 8.32 7.42
N ALA A 69 -6.96 8.58 6.10
CA ALA A 69 -6.47 7.66 5.08
C ALA A 69 -4.96 7.85 4.79
N ASN A 70 -4.10 7.55 5.77
CA ASN A 70 -2.64 7.68 5.63
C ASN A 70 -1.86 6.53 6.30
N THR A 71 -0.52 6.53 6.21
CA THR A 71 0.33 5.42 6.70
C THR A 71 0.70 5.49 8.18
N TYR A 72 0.45 6.61 8.85
CA TYR A 72 0.90 6.89 10.21
C TYR A 72 0.02 6.26 11.30
N ASN A 73 -0.93 5.38 10.94
CA ASN A 73 -1.87 4.77 11.87
C ASN A 73 -2.63 5.83 12.70
N PRO A 74 -3.42 6.69 12.03
CA PRO A 74 -4.17 7.76 12.67
C PRO A 74 -5.27 7.19 13.57
N GLY A 75 -5.56 7.93 14.64
CA GLY A 75 -6.81 7.84 15.38
C GLY A 75 -7.72 9.03 15.07
N VAL A 76 -9.03 8.87 15.29
CA VAL A 76 -9.98 9.99 15.31
C VAL A 76 -10.71 9.92 16.64
N LEU A 77 -10.58 10.97 17.45
CA LEU A 77 -11.26 11.15 18.72
C LEU A 77 -12.40 12.15 18.52
N VAL A 78 -13.63 11.68 18.69
CA VAL A 78 -14.82 12.51 18.56
C VAL A 78 -15.24 13.01 19.94
N VAL A 79 -15.32 14.33 20.11
CA VAL A 79 -15.72 14.98 21.36
C VAL A 79 -17.16 15.51 21.28
N SER A 80 -17.77 15.76 22.43
CA SER A 80 -19.18 16.16 22.51
C SER A 80 -19.46 17.55 21.94
N ASP A 81 -18.54 18.50 22.04
CA ASP A 81 -18.82 19.89 21.70
C ASP A 81 -17.53 20.69 21.45
N GLU A 82 -17.70 21.85 20.80
CA GLU A 82 -16.61 22.76 20.47
C GLU A 82 -15.94 23.35 21.72
N ALA A 83 -16.69 23.57 22.81
CA ALA A 83 -16.12 24.04 24.06
C ALA A 83 -15.10 23.04 24.63
N THR A 84 -15.40 21.74 24.55
CA THR A 84 -14.49 20.66 24.92
C THR A 84 -13.24 20.65 24.03
N LEU A 85 -13.41 20.78 22.72
CA LEU A 85 -12.30 20.84 21.76
C LEU A 85 -11.36 22.03 22.05
N ASN A 86 -11.93 23.23 22.19
CA ASN A 86 -11.19 24.47 22.48
C ASN A 86 -10.46 24.42 23.82
N ASN A 87 -11.08 23.81 24.84
CA ASN A 87 -10.45 23.60 26.14
C ASN A 87 -9.25 22.65 26.06
N ILE A 88 -9.36 21.56 25.29
CA ILE A 88 -8.23 20.65 25.03
C ILE A 88 -7.09 21.40 24.33
N GLN A 89 -7.39 22.16 23.26
CA GLN A 89 -6.39 22.95 22.52
C GLN A 89 -5.68 23.95 23.44
N LYS A 90 -6.43 24.76 24.19
CA LYS A 90 -5.85 25.75 25.11
C LYS A 90 -4.98 25.11 26.18
N THR A 91 -5.41 23.95 26.70
CA THR A 91 -4.62 23.20 27.69
C THR A 91 -3.34 22.66 27.06
N PHE A 92 -3.41 22.15 25.83
CA PHE A 92 -2.25 21.69 25.08
C PHE A 92 -1.22 22.81 24.86
N GLU A 93 -1.66 23.98 24.40
CA GLU A 93 -0.79 25.15 24.21
C GLU A 93 -0.14 25.61 25.53
N THR A 94 -0.92 25.62 26.61
CA THR A 94 -0.43 26.03 27.94
C THR A 94 0.65 25.07 28.47
N VAL A 95 0.45 23.76 28.29
CA VAL A 95 1.36 22.72 28.79
C VAL A 95 2.60 22.58 27.92
N THR A 96 2.45 22.71 26.60
CA THR A 96 3.55 22.43 25.65
C THR A 96 4.32 23.68 25.22
N HIS A 97 3.74 24.88 25.41
CA HIS A 97 4.23 26.14 24.86
C HIS A 97 4.36 26.16 23.33
N TYR A 98 3.74 25.20 22.65
CA TYR A 98 3.61 25.17 21.20
C TYR A 98 2.24 25.67 20.81
N GLY A 99 2.20 26.70 19.96
CA GLY A 99 0.96 27.14 19.32
C GLY A 99 0.41 26.03 18.45
N PHE A 100 -0.89 25.76 18.58
CA PHE A 100 -1.60 24.79 17.76
C PHE A 100 -2.56 25.56 16.86
N GLU A 101 -2.18 25.76 15.60
CA GLU A 101 -3.07 26.38 14.62
C GLU A 101 -4.07 25.33 14.12
N PRO A 102 -5.39 25.51 14.36
CA PRO A 102 -6.39 24.58 13.86
C PRO A 102 -6.41 24.63 12.33
N SER A 103 -6.34 23.46 11.70
CA SER A 103 -6.63 23.35 10.27
C SER A 103 -8.14 23.21 10.08
N ILE A 104 -8.72 24.10 9.28
CA ILE A 104 -10.14 24.04 8.90
C ILE A 104 -10.21 23.52 7.47
N THR A 105 -10.91 22.41 7.28
CA THR A 105 -11.19 21.83 5.96
C THR A 105 -12.69 21.83 5.74
N ALA A 106 -13.14 22.50 4.67
CA ALA A 106 -14.54 22.58 4.29
C ALA A 106 -14.76 21.80 3.00
N TYR A 107 -15.77 20.92 3.01
CA TYR A 107 -16.17 20.14 1.84
C TYR A 107 -17.44 20.76 1.25
N ALA A 108 -17.35 21.25 0.02
CA ALA A 108 -18.46 21.92 -0.67
C ALA A 108 -18.61 21.40 -2.11
N ASN A 109 -19.84 21.41 -2.62
CA ASN A 109 -20.14 21.12 -4.01
C ASN A 109 -20.35 22.44 -4.76
N LEU A 110 -19.27 22.97 -5.33
CA LEU A 110 -19.26 24.26 -6.01
C LEU A 110 -19.11 24.08 -7.52
N THR A 111 -19.68 24.99 -8.29
CA THR A 111 -19.46 25.12 -9.73
C THR A 111 -18.09 25.73 -10.03
N LYS A 112 -17.60 25.57 -11.27
CA LYS A 112 -16.32 26.17 -11.70
C LYS A 112 -16.32 27.71 -11.58
N GLU A 113 -17.48 28.34 -11.80
CA GLU A 113 -17.65 29.79 -11.67
C GLU A 113 -17.57 30.24 -10.20
N GLU A 114 -18.26 29.54 -9.29
CA GLU A 114 -18.18 29.81 -7.86
C GLU A 114 -16.75 29.64 -7.33
N ILE A 115 -16.03 28.60 -7.77
CA ILE A 115 -14.62 28.39 -7.41
C ILE A 115 -13.78 29.55 -7.95
N ALA A 116 -13.94 29.94 -9.22
CA ALA A 116 -13.19 31.05 -9.79
C ALA A 116 -13.42 32.37 -9.04
N ASN A 117 -14.63 32.60 -8.52
CA ASN A 117 -14.97 33.78 -7.73
C ASN A 117 -14.37 33.77 -6.31
N LEU A 118 -13.97 32.60 -5.78
CA LEU A 118 -13.33 32.46 -4.47
C LEU A 118 -11.81 32.65 -4.52
N LEU A 119 -11.22 32.52 -5.70
CA LEU A 119 -9.78 32.51 -5.89
C LEU A 119 -9.27 33.88 -6.32
N ASP A 120 -8.11 34.27 -5.78
CA ASP A 120 -7.34 35.40 -6.27
C ASP A 120 -6.54 35.05 -7.54
N ASP A 121 -5.81 36.04 -8.08
CA ASP A 121 -4.98 35.88 -9.28
C ASP A 121 -3.91 34.77 -9.16
N LYS A 122 -3.62 34.29 -7.94
CA LYS A 122 -2.65 33.22 -7.67
C LYS A 122 -3.32 31.86 -7.51
N GLY A 123 -4.65 31.78 -7.61
CA GLY A 123 -5.39 30.54 -7.41
C GLY A 123 -5.54 30.16 -5.94
N THR A 124 -5.47 31.12 -5.02
CA THR A 124 -5.62 30.89 -3.57
C THR A 124 -6.80 31.69 -3.00
N ILE A 125 -7.29 31.29 -1.83
CA ILE A 125 -8.26 32.11 -1.09
C ILE A 125 -7.46 33.15 -0.29
N SER A 126 -7.71 34.42 -0.54
CA SER A 126 -7.09 35.53 0.19
C SER A 126 -8.10 36.58 0.63
N ASP A 127 -7.81 37.23 1.76
CA ASP A 127 -8.54 38.40 2.26
C ASP A 127 -7.54 39.54 2.47
N ASN A 128 -7.84 40.70 1.89
CA ASN A 128 -6.95 41.86 1.90
C ASN A 128 -5.49 41.57 1.49
N GLY A 129 -5.29 40.62 0.57
CA GLY A 129 -3.97 40.19 0.08
C GLY A 129 -3.22 39.23 1.02
N GLN A 130 -3.82 38.81 2.13
CA GLN A 130 -3.29 37.77 3.00
C GLN A 130 -3.85 36.41 2.63
N PHE A 131 -2.97 35.42 2.56
CA PHE A 131 -3.34 34.03 2.29
C PHE A 131 -4.18 33.46 3.43
N ILE A 132 -5.38 32.95 3.11
CA ILE A 132 -6.26 32.26 4.06
C ILE A 132 -6.24 30.76 3.82
N GLY A 133 -6.20 30.33 2.56
CA GLY A 133 -6.30 28.91 2.24
C GLY A 133 -6.17 28.58 0.77
N ASN A 134 -6.19 27.29 0.48
CA ASN A 134 -6.21 26.76 -0.88
C ASN A 134 -7.55 26.09 -1.17
N VAL A 135 -7.93 26.05 -2.44
CA VAL A 135 -9.01 25.20 -2.92
C VAL A 135 -8.37 24.03 -3.65
N GLU A 136 -8.75 22.82 -3.28
CA GLU A 136 -8.42 21.62 -4.05
C GLU A 136 -9.71 21.06 -4.65
N THR A 137 -9.73 20.90 -5.97
CA THR A 137 -10.88 20.31 -6.64
C THR A 137 -10.68 18.82 -6.83
N LYS A 138 -11.79 18.10 -7.02
CA LYS A 138 -11.74 16.70 -7.44
C LYS A 138 -10.96 16.50 -8.74
N GLU A 139 -11.04 17.47 -9.66
CA GLU A 139 -10.33 17.41 -10.95
C GLU A 139 -8.81 17.48 -10.73
N ASP A 140 -8.35 18.43 -9.89
CA ASP A 140 -6.94 18.59 -9.53
C ASP A 140 -6.40 17.34 -8.83
N TYR A 141 -7.17 16.83 -7.86
CA TYR A 141 -6.81 15.62 -7.11
C TYR A 141 -6.68 14.39 -8.02
N LEU A 142 -7.63 14.19 -8.94
CA LEU A 142 -7.58 13.09 -9.91
C LEU A 142 -6.39 13.24 -10.87
N MET A 143 -6.12 14.46 -11.35
CA MET A 143 -4.99 14.72 -12.23
C MET A 143 -3.66 14.43 -11.55
N GLY A 144 -3.47 14.89 -10.31
CA GLY A 144 -2.29 14.59 -9.50
C GLY A 144 -2.13 13.09 -9.23
N THR A 145 -3.24 12.42 -8.88
CA THR A 145 -3.25 10.97 -8.64
C THR A 145 -2.90 10.18 -9.90
N TYR A 146 -3.41 10.57 -11.08
CA TYR A 146 -3.08 9.93 -12.35
C TYR A 146 -1.64 10.18 -12.77
N ALA A 147 -1.10 11.37 -12.56
CA ALA A 147 0.29 11.68 -12.87
C ALA A 147 1.24 10.77 -12.06
N LEU A 148 1.02 10.68 -10.75
CA LEU A 148 1.81 9.81 -9.87
C LEU A 148 1.61 8.33 -10.21
N SER A 149 0.36 7.86 -10.25
CA SER A 149 0.05 6.44 -10.49
C SER A 149 0.50 5.99 -11.87
N GLY A 150 0.36 6.83 -12.89
CA GLY A 150 0.83 6.57 -14.25
C GLY A 150 2.35 6.46 -14.32
N GLY A 151 3.08 7.33 -13.61
CA GLY A 151 4.53 7.23 -13.49
C GLY A 151 4.97 5.92 -12.84
N PHE A 152 4.39 5.55 -11.70
CA PHE A 152 4.68 4.28 -11.03
C PHE A 152 4.32 3.06 -11.88
N LEU A 153 3.18 3.09 -12.59
CA LEU A 153 2.76 2.02 -13.48
C LEU A 153 3.76 1.83 -14.63
N PHE A 154 4.17 2.93 -15.27
CA PHE A 154 5.16 2.90 -16.35
C PHE A 154 6.51 2.34 -15.85
N THR A 155 7.03 2.87 -14.74
CA THR A 155 8.29 2.41 -14.16
C THR A 155 8.21 0.94 -13.75
N GLY A 156 7.14 0.53 -13.09
CA GLY A 156 6.92 -0.85 -12.65
C GLY A 156 6.84 -1.82 -13.83
N PHE A 157 6.11 -1.46 -14.89
CA PHE A 157 6.01 -2.28 -16.09
C PHE A 157 7.35 -2.37 -16.84
N LEU A 158 8.04 -1.24 -17.04
CA LEU A 158 9.32 -1.20 -17.74
C LEU A 158 10.40 -2.00 -17.00
N LEU A 159 10.55 -1.78 -15.69
CA LEU A 159 11.51 -2.51 -14.87
C LEU A 159 11.14 -3.99 -14.76
N GLY A 160 9.86 -4.31 -14.54
CA GLY A 160 9.37 -5.69 -14.48
C GLY A 160 9.66 -6.43 -15.78
N PHE A 161 9.35 -5.83 -16.93
CA PHE A 161 9.65 -6.39 -18.24
C PHE A 161 11.16 -6.57 -18.46
N SER A 162 11.97 -5.56 -18.12
CA SER A 162 13.43 -5.62 -18.23
C SER A 162 14.03 -6.76 -17.39
N PHE A 163 13.56 -6.94 -16.15
CA PHE A 163 14.03 -8.03 -15.29
C PHE A 163 13.57 -9.41 -15.76
N ILE A 164 12.36 -9.54 -16.30
CA ILE A 164 11.92 -10.80 -16.92
C ILE A 164 12.79 -11.14 -18.13
N LEU A 165 13.08 -10.15 -18.99
CA LEU A 165 13.97 -10.32 -20.15
C LEU A 165 15.38 -10.72 -19.70
N GLY A 166 15.93 -10.03 -18.71
CA GLY A 166 17.24 -10.33 -18.12
C GLY A 166 17.30 -11.74 -17.54
N ALA A 167 16.29 -12.14 -16.77
CA ALA A 167 16.17 -13.50 -16.23
C ALA A 167 16.10 -14.53 -17.37
N ALA A 168 15.28 -14.28 -18.40
CA ALA A 168 15.17 -15.16 -19.56
C ALA A 168 16.51 -15.35 -20.28
N LEU A 169 17.27 -14.26 -20.47
CA LEU A 169 18.61 -14.30 -21.08
C LEU A 169 19.59 -15.10 -20.22
N ILE A 170 19.63 -14.85 -18.91
CA ILE A 170 20.51 -15.57 -17.98
C ILE A 170 20.21 -17.08 -18.02
N ILE A 171 18.93 -17.45 -17.98
CA ILE A 171 18.50 -18.85 -18.06
C ILE A 171 18.90 -19.46 -19.40
N TYR A 172 18.65 -18.75 -20.51
CA TYR A 172 19.02 -19.21 -21.84
C TYR A 172 20.52 -19.48 -21.96
N TYR A 173 21.36 -18.53 -21.53
CA TYR A 173 22.82 -18.69 -21.58
C TYR A 173 23.29 -19.84 -20.68
N LYS A 174 22.69 -19.99 -19.49
CA LYS A 174 23.00 -21.10 -18.60
C LYS A 174 22.68 -22.45 -19.25
N GLN A 175 21.47 -22.61 -19.80
CA GLN A 175 21.07 -23.83 -20.50
C GLN A 175 21.92 -24.11 -21.73
N TYR A 176 22.30 -23.07 -22.48
CA TYR A 176 23.17 -23.21 -23.63
C TYR A 176 24.57 -23.70 -23.22
N SER A 177 25.17 -23.10 -22.18
CA SER A 177 26.50 -23.46 -21.69
C SER A 177 26.52 -24.86 -21.06
N GLU A 178 25.60 -25.14 -20.14
CA GLU A 178 25.50 -26.45 -19.47
C GLU A 178 25.20 -27.56 -20.48
N GLY A 179 24.35 -27.32 -21.48
CA GLY A 179 24.06 -28.30 -22.54
C GLY A 179 25.29 -28.71 -23.35
N HIS A 180 26.21 -27.77 -23.62
CA HIS A 180 27.46 -28.06 -24.31
C HIS A 180 28.47 -28.81 -23.43
N GLU A 181 28.56 -28.45 -22.15
CA GLU A 181 29.44 -29.12 -21.19
C GLU A 181 28.97 -30.56 -20.90
N ASP A 182 27.67 -30.73 -20.71
CA ASP A 182 27.03 -32.02 -20.42
C ASP A 182 27.01 -32.96 -21.62
N GLN A 183 27.14 -32.47 -22.86
CA GLN A 183 27.18 -33.32 -24.06
C GLN A 183 28.29 -34.39 -23.97
N LYS A 184 29.46 -34.03 -23.43
CA LYS A 184 30.57 -34.96 -23.24
C LYS A 184 30.25 -36.00 -22.16
N SER A 185 29.73 -35.54 -21.02
CA SER A 185 29.33 -36.41 -19.91
C SER A 185 28.20 -37.36 -20.31
N TYR A 186 27.25 -36.89 -21.11
CA TYR A 186 26.16 -37.68 -21.69
C TYR A 186 26.68 -38.85 -22.51
N LYS A 187 27.68 -38.61 -23.38
CA LYS A 187 28.30 -39.66 -24.20
C LYS A 187 28.99 -40.72 -23.33
N ILE A 188 29.75 -40.29 -22.32
CA ILE A 188 30.42 -41.21 -21.39
C ILE A 188 29.40 -42.09 -20.67
N LEU A 189 28.30 -41.51 -20.16
CA LEU A 189 27.24 -42.25 -19.46
C LEU A 189 26.58 -43.33 -20.35
N GLN A 190 26.44 -43.07 -21.66
CA GLN A 190 25.99 -44.09 -22.60
C GLN A 190 27.01 -45.19 -22.83
N GLU A 191 28.30 -44.85 -22.93
CA GLU A 191 29.39 -45.82 -23.11
C GLU A 191 29.53 -46.77 -21.91
N VAL A 192 29.20 -46.32 -20.68
CA VAL A 192 29.16 -47.17 -19.48
C VAL A 192 27.82 -47.88 -19.24
N GLY A 193 26.88 -47.79 -20.20
CA GLY A 193 25.68 -48.65 -20.23
C GLY A 193 24.37 -48.01 -19.77
N MET A 194 24.31 -46.69 -19.52
CA MET A 194 23.02 -46.03 -19.26
C MET A 194 22.19 -45.90 -20.54
N SER A 195 20.89 -46.15 -20.43
CA SER A 195 19.96 -45.92 -21.53
C SER A 195 19.72 -44.43 -21.75
N LYS A 196 19.34 -44.04 -22.99
CA LYS A 196 18.99 -42.64 -23.31
C LYS A 196 17.91 -42.07 -22.39
N GLU A 197 16.93 -42.90 -21.99
CA GLU A 197 15.87 -42.50 -21.06
C GLU A 197 16.40 -42.22 -19.65
N GLN A 198 17.30 -43.06 -19.14
CA GLN A 198 17.88 -42.86 -17.80
C GLN A 198 18.67 -41.56 -17.72
N VAL A 199 19.46 -41.26 -18.76
CA VAL A 199 20.23 -40.01 -18.79
C VAL A 199 19.30 -38.80 -18.95
N LYS A 200 18.32 -38.86 -19.85
CA LYS A 200 17.33 -37.78 -20.04
C LYS A 200 16.49 -37.50 -18.78
N LYS A 201 16.14 -38.53 -18.02
CA LYS A 201 15.41 -38.40 -16.75
C LYS A 201 16.25 -37.72 -15.67
N THR A 202 17.51 -38.13 -15.54
CA THR A 202 18.45 -37.56 -14.56
C THR A 202 18.65 -36.06 -14.81
N ILE A 203 18.92 -35.71 -16.06
CA ILE A 203 19.12 -34.33 -16.48
C ILE A 203 17.85 -33.48 -16.30
N ASN A 204 16.67 -34.00 -16.69
CA ASN A 204 15.39 -33.30 -16.46
C ASN A 204 15.20 -32.93 -14.98
N SER A 205 15.49 -33.86 -14.07
CA SER A 205 15.29 -33.63 -12.64
C SER A 205 16.21 -32.52 -12.11
N GLN A 206 17.46 -32.48 -12.58
CA GLN A 206 18.44 -31.46 -12.17
C GLN A 206 18.06 -30.08 -12.70
N ILE A 207 17.72 -29.98 -13.98
CA ILE A 207 17.30 -28.72 -14.61
C ILE A 207 16.02 -28.20 -13.94
N LEU A 208 15.05 -29.08 -13.69
CA LEU A 208 13.80 -28.72 -13.03
C LEU A 208 14.07 -28.16 -11.63
N LEU A 209 14.91 -28.80 -10.82
CA LEU A 209 15.22 -28.31 -9.47
C LEU A 209 15.90 -26.93 -9.51
N VAL A 210 16.88 -26.74 -10.39
CA VAL A 210 17.59 -25.47 -10.55
C VAL A 210 16.67 -24.36 -11.06
N PHE A 211 15.63 -24.71 -11.81
CA PHE A 211 14.65 -23.76 -12.33
C PHE A 211 13.58 -23.38 -11.31
N PHE A 212 12.99 -24.35 -10.61
CA PHE A 212 11.88 -24.08 -9.69
C PHE A 212 12.34 -23.45 -8.37
N MET A 213 13.59 -23.67 -7.94
CA MET A 213 14.11 -23.10 -6.70
C MET A 213 14.10 -21.55 -6.70
N PRO A 214 14.65 -20.83 -7.71
CA PRO A 214 14.59 -19.37 -7.77
C PRO A 214 13.18 -18.79 -7.71
N ILE A 215 12.23 -19.36 -8.47
CA ILE A 215 10.87 -18.83 -8.49
C ILE A 215 10.13 -19.11 -7.18
N THR A 216 10.37 -20.26 -6.56
CA THR A 216 9.82 -20.56 -5.23
C THR A 216 10.33 -19.55 -4.20
N LEU A 217 11.63 -19.27 -4.21
CA LEU A 217 12.23 -18.27 -3.34
C LEU A 217 11.67 -16.87 -3.60
N ALA A 218 11.48 -16.49 -4.88
CA ALA A 218 10.90 -15.20 -5.26
C ALA A 218 9.46 -15.06 -4.76
N VAL A 219 8.65 -16.11 -4.85
CA VAL A 219 7.27 -16.13 -4.32
C VAL A 219 7.28 -15.98 -2.81
N VAL A 220 8.13 -16.74 -2.09
CA VAL A 220 8.26 -16.63 -0.63
C VAL A 220 8.72 -15.23 -0.21
N HIS A 221 9.72 -14.68 -0.90
CA HIS A 221 10.20 -13.32 -0.66
C HIS A 221 9.11 -12.28 -0.89
N PHE A 222 8.34 -12.40 -1.98
CA PHE A 222 7.23 -11.51 -2.27
C PHE A 222 6.11 -11.63 -1.24
N CYS A 223 5.78 -12.84 -0.77
CA CYS A 223 4.81 -13.03 0.31
C CYS A 223 5.23 -12.32 1.61
N ALA A 224 6.53 -12.30 1.95
CA ALA A 224 7.02 -11.51 3.06
C ALA A 224 6.92 -9.99 2.78
N ALA A 225 7.27 -9.58 1.55
CA ALA A 225 7.20 -8.18 1.12
C ALA A 225 5.76 -7.62 1.03
N LEU A 226 4.74 -8.48 0.87
CA LEU A 226 3.33 -8.08 0.80
C LEU A 226 2.88 -7.25 2.01
N VAL A 227 3.44 -7.50 3.19
CA VAL A 227 3.12 -6.72 4.39
C VAL A 227 3.53 -5.26 4.23
N MET A 228 4.73 -5.02 3.68
CA MET A 228 5.23 -3.68 3.41
C MET A 228 4.51 -3.07 2.19
N LEU A 229 4.30 -3.86 1.13
CA LEU A 229 3.62 -3.42 -0.09
C LEU A 229 2.22 -2.89 0.23
N ARG A 230 1.44 -3.60 1.06
CA ARG A 230 0.11 -3.15 1.50
C ARG A 230 0.18 -1.79 2.19
N GLN A 231 1.21 -1.53 3.01
CA GLN A 231 1.37 -0.24 3.68
C GLN A 231 1.74 0.87 2.68
N MET A 232 2.64 0.59 1.74
CA MET A 232 2.99 1.54 0.68
C MET A 232 1.78 1.88 -0.19
N LEU A 233 0.91 0.91 -0.48
CA LEU A 233 -0.30 1.11 -1.27
C LEU A 233 -1.35 2.01 -0.58
N LEU A 234 -1.31 2.15 0.75
CA LEU A 234 -2.13 3.15 1.45
C LEU A 234 -1.79 4.58 1.04
N LEU A 235 -0.53 4.86 0.66
CA LEU A 235 -0.13 6.18 0.15
C LEU A 235 -0.83 6.53 -1.17
N PHE A 236 -1.26 5.51 -1.91
CA PHE A 236 -2.01 5.66 -3.16
C PHE A 236 -3.53 5.56 -2.93
N GLY A 237 -3.99 5.58 -1.68
CA GLY A 237 -5.41 5.47 -1.34
C GLY A 237 -6.01 4.06 -1.53
N VAL A 238 -5.18 3.03 -1.71
CA VAL A 238 -5.66 1.65 -1.90
C VAL A 238 -5.89 1.01 -0.54
N LEU A 239 -7.14 1.04 -0.07
CA LEU A 239 -7.53 0.54 1.25
C LEU A 239 -8.02 -0.92 1.24
N ASP A 240 -8.50 -1.40 0.10
CA ASP A 240 -9.07 -2.74 -0.03
C ASP A 240 -7.98 -3.82 -0.02
N SER A 241 -7.86 -4.52 1.11
CA SER A 241 -6.88 -5.58 1.28
C SER A 241 -7.19 -6.82 0.44
N VAL A 242 -8.46 -7.11 0.14
CA VAL A 242 -8.86 -8.24 -0.70
C VAL A 242 -8.41 -7.99 -2.14
N LEU A 243 -8.61 -6.77 -2.64
CA LEU A 243 -8.14 -6.36 -3.96
C LEU A 243 -6.61 -6.52 -4.08
N ILE A 244 -5.87 -6.06 -3.07
CA ILE A 244 -4.41 -6.18 -3.03
C ILE A 244 -3.97 -7.65 -3.12
N TYR A 245 -4.58 -8.54 -2.33
CA TYR A 245 -4.25 -9.97 -2.37
C TYR A 245 -4.62 -10.64 -3.69
N LEU A 246 -5.77 -10.29 -4.27
CA LEU A 246 -6.22 -10.83 -5.56
C LEU A 246 -5.27 -10.44 -6.69
N VAL A 247 -4.93 -9.15 -6.80
CA VAL A 247 -4.01 -8.67 -7.83
C VAL A 247 -2.62 -9.28 -7.64
N SER A 248 -2.15 -9.36 -6.40
CA SER A 248 -0.87 -10.00 -6.08
C SER A 248 -0.82 -11.47 -6.48
N ALA A 249 -1.88 -12.24 -6.18
CA ALA A 249 -2.01 -13.63 -6.60
C ALA A 249 -2.04 -13.78 -8.12
N ALA A 250 -2.78 -12.91 -8.82
CA ALA A 250 -2.81 -12.87 -10.28
C ALA A 250 -1.42 -12.57 -10.87
N THR A 251 -0.69 -11.60 -10.31
CA THR A 251 0.68 -11.30 -10.74
C THR A 251 1.62 -12.49 -10.54
N ILE A 252 1.58 -13.15 -9.37
CA ILE A 252 2.37 -14.37 -9.13
C ILE A 252 2.03 -15.45 -10.18
N ALA A 253 0.75 -15.69 -10.46
CA ALA A 253 0.32 -16.68 -11.44
C ALA A 253 0.83 -16.36 -12.86
N ILE A 254 0.76 -15.09 -13.27
CA ILE A 254 1.30 -14.62 -14.56
C ILE A 254 2.81 -14.83 -14.61
N ILE A 255 3.55 -14.45 -13.56
CA ILE A 255 5.01 -14.63 -13.51
C ILE A 255 5.39 -16.11 -13.56
N ILE A 256 4.70 -16.98 -12.81
CA ILE A 256 4.91 -18.43 -12.88
C ILE A 256 4.67 -18.96 -14.28
N CYS A 257 3.60 -18.51 -14.95
CA CYS A 257 3.28 -18.91 -16.32
C CYS A 257 4.39 -18.48 -17.30
N LEU A 258 4.83 -17.23 -17.24
CA LEU A 258 5.92 -16.71 -18.08
C LEU A 258 7.23 -17.47 -17.83
N TYR A 259 7.55 -17.74 -16.56
CA TYR A 259 8.75 -18.48 -16.18
C TYR A 259 8.68 -19.92 -16.71
N PHE A 260 7.54 -20.59 -16.60
CA PHE A 260 7.34 -21.92 -17.18
C PHE A 260 7.48 -21.94 -18.71
N ILE A 261 7.02 -20.90 -19.40
CA ILE A 261 7.23 -20.75 -20.85
C ILE A 261 8.72 -20.63 -21.17
N ILE A 262 9.45 -19.78 -20.44
CA ILE A 262 10.91 -19.62 -20.59
C ILE A 262 11.63 -20.96 -20.38
N TYR A 263 11.29 -21.72 -19.33
CA TYR A 263 11.82 -23.06 -19.10
C TYR A 263 11.60 -23.98 -20.28
N LYS A 264 10.36 -24.06 -20.78
CA LYS A 264 10.00 -24.96 -21.88
C LYS A 264 10.77 -24.62 -23.16
N VAL A 265 10.97 -23.33 -23.43
CA VAL A 265 11.72 -22.86 -24.60
C VAL A 265 13.21 -23.17 -24.44
N THR A 266 13.80 -22.84 -23.30
CA THR A 266 15.25 -22.99 -23.05
C THR A 266 15.67 -24.45 -22.89
N SER A 267 14.86 -25.28 -22.25
CA SER A 267 15.13 -26.73 -22.11
C SER A 267 15.13 -27.45 -23.45
N ARG A 268 14.32 -27.01 -24.42
CA ARG A 268 14.37 -27.56 -25.79
C ARG A 268 15.72 -27.28 -26.46
N THR A 269 16.29 -26.10 -26.23
CA THR A 269 17.63 -25.75 -26.72
C THR A 269 18.68 -26.67 -26.11
N TYR A 270 18.63 -26.86 -24.79
CA TYR A 270 19.51 -27.78 -24.07
C TYR A 270 19.44 -29.21 -24.65
N TYR A 271 18.24 -29.78 -24.80
CA TYR A 271 18.09 -31.14 -25.36
C TYR A 271 18.63 -31.27 -26.79
N ARG A 272 18.43 -30.24 -27.62
CA ARG A 272 18.92 -30.24 -29.00
C ARG A 272 20.45 -30.23 -29.07
N ILE A 273 21.12 -29.64 -28.09
CA ILE A 273 22.59 -29.63 -28.02
C ILE A 273 23.11 -31.01 -27.61
N ILE A 274 22.46 -31.66 -26.64
CA ILE A 274 22.89 -32.98 -26.15
C ILE A 274 22.59 -34.13 -27.13
N GLU A 275 21.49 -34.04 -27.89
CA GLU A 275 21.14 -35.08 -28.88
C GLU A 275 21.98 -35.01 -30.17
N ARG A 276 22.76 -33.93 -30.37
CA ARG A 276 23.71 -33.79 -31.48
C ARG A 276 25.07 -34.40 -31.13
#